data_AF-A0A074J3R3-F1
#
_entry.id   AF-A0A074J3R3-F1
#
_cell.length_a   1.000
_cell.length_b   1.000
_cell.length_c   1.000
_cell.angle_alpha   90.00
_cell.angle_beta   90.00
_cell.angle_gamma   90.00
#
_symmetry.space_group_name_H-M   'P 1'
#
loop_
_entity.id
_entity.type
_entity.pdbx_description
1 polymer ?
#
loop_
_entity_poly.entity_id
_entity_poly.type
_entity_poly.pdbx_seq_one_letter_code
_entity_poly.pdbx_strand_id
1 'polypeptide(L)' 'MRALALIASLAMLTACSKHSSEEYPALLPLDQILDDQPLSPDPAPDLEARAAALKARADMLRADQSATTAQ' A
#
# COMPACT_ATOMS: atom_id res chain seq x y z
N MET A 1 -29.89 26.73 -3.28
CA MET A 1 -28.43 26.73 -3.57
C MET A 1 -27.65 25.84 -2.58
N ARG A 2 -27.70 26.08 -1.25
CA ARG A 2 -27.01 25.23 -0.24
C ARG A 2 -27.36 23.73 -0.29
N ALA A 3 -28.65 23.40 -0.41
CA ALA A 3 -29.09 22.01 -0.49
C ALA A 3 -28.58 21.28 -1.75
N LEU A 4 -28.44 22.01 -2.88
CA LEU A 4 -27.95 21.47 -4.14
C LEU A 4 -26.45 21.12 -4.06
N ALA A 5 -25.67 21.93 -3.34
CA ALA A 5 -24.25 21.68 -3.11
C ALA A 5 -24.01 20.43 -2.24
N LEU A 6 -24.89 20.18 -1.25
CA LEU A 6 -24.84 18.97 -0.42
C LEU A 6 -25.19 17.71 -1.21
N ILE A 7 -26.18 17.77 -2.09
CA ILE A 7 -26.56 16.64 -2.95
C ILE A 7 -25.47 16.31 -3.96
N ALA A 8 -24.84 17.34 -4.56
CA ALA A 8 -23.76 17.15 -5.53
C ALA A 8 -22.51 16.55 -4.89
N SER A 9 -22.14 16.97 -3.67
CA SER A 9 -21.01 16.40 -2.94
C SER A 9 -21.28 14.94 -2.55
N LEU A 10 -22.48 14.62 -2.09
CA LEU A 10 -22.84 13.24 -1.74
C LEU A 10 -22.80 12.29 -2.96
N ALA A 11 -23.27 12.75 -4.13
CA ALA A 11 -23.20 12.00 -5.38
C ALA A 11 -21.75 11.72 -5.83
N MET A 12 -20.85 12.68 -5.64
CA MET A 12 -19.43 12.54 -5.95
C MET A 12 -18.75 11.49 -5.06
N LEU A 13 -19.10 11.44 -3.77
CA LEU A 13 -18.59 10.40 -2.85
C LEU A 13 -19.08 9.01 -3.24
N THR A 14 -20.34 8.87 -3.65
CA THR A 14 -20.89 7.56 -4.09
C THR A 14 -20.26 7.06 -5.39
N ALA A 15 -19.82 7.96 -6.28
CA ALA A 15 -19.14 7.59 -7.52
C ALA A 15 -17.70 7.08 -7.29
N CYS A 16 -17.05 7.49 -6.20
CA CYS A 16 -15.76 6.92 -5.78
C CYS A 16 -15.89 5.57 -5.06
N SER A 17 -17.10 5.22 -4.62
CA SER A 17 -17.40 3.88 -4.15
C SER A 17 -17.55 2.98 -5.37
N LYS A 18 -16.44 2.38 -5.81
CA LYS A 18 -16.49 1.20 -6.68
C LYS A 18 -17.18 0.09 -5.87
N HIS A 19 -18.51 0.05 -5.93
CA HIS A 19 -19.28 -1.07 -5.43
C HIS A 19 -18.98 -2.25 -6.35
N SER A 20 -17.91 -2.99 -6.02
CA SER A 20 -17.58 -4.22 -6.72
C SER A 20 -18.69 -5.21 -6.35
N SER A 21 -19.54 -5.56 -7.32
CA SER A 21 -20.42 -6.73 -7.24
C SER A 21 -19.62 -8.04 -7.30
N GLU A 22 -18.29 -7.96 -7.39
CA GLU A 22 -17.41 -9.09 -7.22
C GLU A 22 -17.49 -9.54 -5.76
N GLU A 23 -18.05 -10.73 -5.57
CA GLU A 23 -18.04 -11.45 -4.32
C GLU A 23 -16.63 -11.41 -3.73
N TYR A 24 -16.53 -11.00 -2.46
CA TYR A 24 -15.25 -10.89 -1.78
C TYR A 24 -14.54 -12.24 -1.88
N PRO A 25 -13.27 -12.29 -2.32
CA PRO A 25 -12.60 -13.55 -2.58
C PRO A 25 -12.61 -14.39 -1.29
N ALA A 26 -12.88 -15.68 -1.45
CA ALA A 26 -12.81 -16.61 -0.33
C ALA A 26 -11.41 -16.51 0.30
N LEU A 27 -11.37 -16.16 1.59
CA LEU A 27 -10.11 -16.10 2.33
C LEU A 27 -9.51 -17.50 2.38
N LEU A 28 -8.19 -17.58 2.15
CA LEU A 28 -7.49 -18.85 2.35
C LEU A 28 -7.57 -19.24 3.84
N PRO A 29 -7.74 -20.54 4.14
CA PRO A 29 -7.62 -21.06 5.50
C PRO A 29 -6.28 -20.67 6.13
N LEU A 30 -6.30 -20.31 7.41
CA LEU A 30 -5.13 -19.78 8.11
C LEU A 30 -3.95 -20.77 8.14
N ASP A 31 -4.25 -22.06 8.20
CA ASP A 31 -3.30 -23.17 8.11
C ASP A 31 -2.56 -23.24 6.77
N GLN A 32 -3.15 -22.73 5.69
CA GLN A 32 -2.47 -22.62 4.39
C GLN A 32 -1.61 -21.37 4.26
N ILE A 33 -1.91 -20.33 5.05
CA ILE A 33 -1.13 -19.08 5.06
C ILE A 33 0.13 -19.25 5.89
N LEU A 34 0.04 -20.00 6.99
CA LEU A 34 1.13 -20.25 7.94
C LEU A 34 1.87 -21.56 7.64
N ASP A 35 2.04 -21.88 6.36
CA ASP A 35 2.80 -23.06 5.94
C ASP A 35 4.31 -22.84 6.20
N ASP A 36 4.94 -23.79 6.90
CA ASP A 36 6.37 -23.79 7.21
C ASP A 36 7.22 -24.34 6.03
N GLN A 37 6.60 -24.72 4.91
CA GLN A 37 7.33 -25.12 3.71
C GLN A 37 8.24 -23.99 3.20
N PRO A 38 9.54 -24.26 3.02
CA PRO A 38 10.44 -23.29 2.42
C PRO A 38 10.03 -23.04 0.96
N LEU A 39 9.95 -21.76 0.59
CA LEU A 39 9.70 -21.37 -0.80
C LEU A 39 10.89 -21.79 -1.68
N SER A 40 10.58 -22.41 -2.82
CA SER A 40 11.58 -22.79 -3.83
C SER A 40 11.23 -22.14 -5.18
N PRO A 41 12.12 -21.31 -5.75
CA PRO A 41 13.42 -20.90 -5.19
C PRO A 41 13.27 -19.98 -3.97
N ASP A 42 14.29 -19.94 -3.12
CA ASP A 42 14.33 -19.03 -1.96
C ASP A 42 14.33 -17.56 -2.44
N PRO A 43 13.30 -16.77 -2.09
CA PRO A 43 13.21 -15.37 -2.52
C PRO A 43 14.07 -14.42 -1.68
N ALA A 44 14.63 -14.87 -0.54
CA ALA A 44 15.33 -13.99 0.40
C ALA A 44 16.44 -13.13 -0.25
N PRO A 45 17.31 -13.65 -1.14
CA PRO A 45 18.41 -12.86 -1.71
C PRO A 45 17.94 -11.64 -2.51
N ASP A 46 16.87 -11.76 -3.30
CA ASP A 46 16.32 -10.63 -4.07
C ASP A 46 15.66 -9.59 -3.15
N LEU A 47 14.93 -10.07 -2.15
CA LEU A 47 14.27 -9.19 -1.18
C LEU A 47 15.28 -8.39 -0.35
N GLU A 48 16.39 -9.01 0.05
CA GLU A 48 17.48 -8.35 0.76
C GLU A 48 18.13 -7.26 -0.10
N ALA A 49 18.40 -7.54 -1.37
CA ALA A 49 18.95 -6.54 -2.30
C ALA A 49 18.01 -5.33 -2.46
N ARG A 50 16.70 -5.59 -2.60
CA ARG A 50 15.67 -4.54 -2.69
C ARG A 50 15.55 -3.74 -1.40
N ALA A 51 15.61 -4.39 -0.26
CA ALA A 51 15.59 -3.73 1.05
C ALA A 51 16.81 -2.80 1.23
N ALA A 52 18.00 -3.24 0.81
CA ALA A 52 19.21 -2.44 0.84
C ALA A 52 19.10 -1.19 -0.04
N ALA A 53 18.60 -1.33 -1.28
CA ALA A 53 18.39 -0.21 -2.18
C ALA A 53 17.36 0.80 -1.64
N LEU A 54 16.26 0.31 -1.05
CA LEU A 54 15.25 1.16 -0.43
C LEU A 54 15.80 1.91 0.78
N LYS A 55 16.62 1.24 1.60
CA LYS A 55 17.27 1.86 2.76
C LYS A 55 18.20 2.98 2.34
N ALA A 56 19.08 2.74 1.35
CA ALA A 56 19.97 3.77 0.81
C ALA A 56 19.20 5.00 0.31
N ARG A 57 18.07 4.79 -0.39
CA ARG A 57 17.21 5.87 -0.86
C ARG A 57 16.57 6.64 0.31
N ALA A 58 16.09 5.93 1.33
CA ALA A 58 15.52 6.56 2.51
C ALA A 58 16.56 7.40 3.27
N ASP A 59 17.79 6.91 3.38
CA ASP A 59 18.89 7.63 4.02
C ASP A 59 19.22 8.92 3.26
N MET A 60 19.27 8.87 1.92
CA MET A 60 19.42 10.06 1.07
C MET A 60 18.30 11.09 1.30
N LEU A 61 17.03 10.66 1.34
CA LEU A 61 15.90 11.57 1.57
C LEU A 61 15.96 12.23 2.95
N ARG A 62 16.37 11.49 3.99
CA ARG A 62 16.53 12.07 5.34
C ARG A 62 17.69 13.07 5.39
N ALA A 63 18.77 12.81 4.66
CA ALA A 63 19.88 13.75 4.54
C ALA A 63 19.42 15.06 3.83
N ASP A 64 18.68 14.96 2.73
CA ASP A 64 18.12 16.11 2.02
C ASP A 64 17.15 16.93 2.89
N GLN A 65 16.27 16.27 3.66
CA GLN A 65 15.36 16.97 4.59
C GLN A 65 16.14 17.70 5.70
N SER A 66 17.18 17.07 6.23
CA SER A 66 18.04 17.67 7.25
C SER A 66 18.82 18.87 6.70
N ALA A 67 19.28 18.81 5.45
CA ALA A 67 19.94 19.92 4.78
C ALA A 67 18.98 21.08 4.47
N THR A 68 17.74 20.78 4.08
CA THR A 68 16.70 21.77 3.76
C THR A 68 16.21 22.53 5.01
N THR A 69 16.17 21.87 6.17
CA THR A 69 15.69 22.48 7.44
C THR A 69 16.75 23.28 8.19
N ALA A 70 18.02 23.19 7.78
CA ALA A 70 19.13 23.95 8.34
C ALA A 70 19.39 25.30 7.63
N GLN A 71 18.61 25.62 6.60
CA GLN A 71 18.54 26.93 5.92
C GLN A 71 17.34 27.73 6.43
#